data_AF-A0A166VLZ5-F1
#
_entry.id   AF-A0A166VLZ5-F1
#
_cell.length_a   1.000
_cell.length_b   1.000
_cell.length_c   1.000
_cell.angle_alpha   90.00
_cell.angle_beta   90.00
_cell.angle_gamma   90.00
#
_symmetry.space_group_name_H-M   'P 1'
#
loop_
_entity.id
_entity.type
_entity.pdbx_description
1 polymer ?
#
loop_
_entity_poly.entity_id
_entity_poly.type
_entity_poly.pdbx_seq_one_letter_code
_entity_poly.pdbx_strand_id
1 'polypeptide(L)'
;MASAINHVKAYRSVLREVSKSSKAPHATRDKTVTSSLRAIIAKQRTEEKEIELFNHDIQNVATFLRAQREHKILSDRYNPLVDLTAHERIVATTRRVGLDMPKLYDPNNPGPTPEATERKRKN
;
A
#
# COMPACT_ATOMS: atom_id res chain seq x y z
N MET A 1 14.89 -24.06 30.83
CA MET A 1 16.10 -24.36 30.02
C MET A 1 15.75 -24.33 28.53
N ALA A 2 15.34 -23.18 27.98
CA ALA A 2 15.09 -23.03 26.54
C ALA A 2 15.08 -21.54 26.14
N SER A 3 16.25 -20.91 26.10
CA SER A 3 16.40 -19.54 25.55
C SER A 3 17.70 -19.41 24.76
N ALA A 4 17.98 -20.38 23.89
CA ALA A 4 18.86 -20.13 22.75
C ALA A 4 17.98 -19.60 21.62
N ILE A 5 17.45 -18.40 21.83
CA ILE A 5 16.59 -17.72 20.85
C ILE A 5 17.42 -17.53 19.57
N ASN A 6 16.92 -18.05 18.46
CA ASN A 6 17.60 -17.93 17.17
C ASN A 6 17.47 -16.49 16.63
N HIS A 7 18.23 -15.54 17.18
CA HIS A 7 18.29 -14.12 16.78
C HIS A 7 18.45 -13.98 15.26
N VAL A 8 19.25 -14.88 14.67
CA VAL A 8 19.51 -14.96 13.23
C VAL A 8 18.25 -15.30 12.43
N LYS A 9 17.38 -16.20 12.92
CA LYS A 9 16.14 -16.57 12.22
C LYS A 9 15.12 -15.44 12.25
N ALA A 10 14.94 -14.80 13.40
CA ALA A 10 14.04 -13.66 13.57
C ALA A 10 14.51 -12.45 12.75
N TYR A 11 15.82 -12.18 12.73
CA TYR A 11 16.40 -11.17 11.85
C TYR A 11 16.14 -11.47 10.36
N ARG A 12 16.40 -12.71 9.93
CA ARG A 12 16.19 -13.12 8.54
C ARG A 12 14.73 -13.02 8.13
N SER A 13 13.78 -13.29 9.03
CA SER A 13 12.35 -13.10 8.73
C SER A 13 12.03 -11.62 8.51
N VAL A 14 12.54 -10.71 9.35
CA VAL A 14 12.38 -9.25 9.15
C VAL A 14 12.93 -8.83 7.79
N LEU A 15 14.18 -9.20 7.46
CA LEU A 15 14.76 -8.84 6.16
C LEU A 15 13.97 -9.39 4.98
N ARG A 16 13.44 -10.61 5.10
CA ARG A 16 12.60 -11.22 4.05
C ARG A 16 11.27 -10.50 3.91
N GLU A 17 10.63 -10.09 5.00
CA GLU A 17 9.37 -9.33 4.94
C GLU A 17 9.58 -7.92 4.39
N VAL A 18 10.64 -7.22 4.81
CA VAL A 18 11.06 -5.98 4.16
C VAL A 18 11.28 -6.23 2.67
N SER A 19 11.93 -7.35 2.31
CA SER A 19 12.13 -7.70 0.91
C SER A 19 10.82 -7.84 0.14
N LYS A 20 9.85 -8.55 0.70
CA LYS A 20 8.54 -8.79 0.07
C LYS A 20 7.66 -7.54 0.01
N SER A 21 7.84 -6.57 0.91
CA SER A 21 7.02 -5.36 0.95
C SER A 21 7.45 -4.27 -0.04
N SER A 22 8.63 -4.40 -0.65
CA SER A 22 9.09 -3.44 -1.67
C SER A 22 8.33 -3.58 -2.97
N LYS A 23 8.00 -2.45 -3.58
CA LYS A 23 7.40 -2.37 -4.92
C LYS A 23 8.45 -2.50 -6.04
N ALA A 24 9.74 -2.35 -5.73
CA ALA A 24 10.81 -2.37 -6.72
C ALA A 24 11.24 -3.82 -7.06
N PRO A 25 11.60 -4.11 -8.33
CA PRO A 25 12.21 -5.38 -8.72
C PRO A 25 13.46 -5.69 -7.89
N HIS A 26 13.76 -6.98 -7.68
CA HIS A 26 14.89 -7.40 -6.85
C HIS A 26 16.24 -6.80 -7.31
N ALA A 27 16.44 -6.66 -8.62
CA ALA A 27 17.68 -6.18 -9.22
C ALA A 27 17.96 -4.68 -8.95
N THR A 28 16.92 -3.85 -8.90
CA THR A 28 17.04 -2.37 -8.78
C THR A 28 16.70 -1.87 -7.37
N ARG A 29 16.60 -2.80 -6.42
CA ARG A 29 16.15 -2.49 -5.08
C ARG A 29 17.20 -1.72 -4.30
N ASP A 30 16.78 -0.65 -3.64
CA ASP A 30 17.63 0.08 -2.71
C ASP A 30 18.03 -0.80 -1.50
N LYS A 31 19.35 -0.84 -1.24
CA LYS A 31 19.98 -1.62 -0.17
C LYS A 31 20.16 -0.79 1.10
N THR A 32 19.97 0.53 1.06
CA THR A 32 20.15 1.44 2.22
C THR A 32 19.35 0.97 3.43
N VAL A 33 18.08 0.63 3.25
CA VAL A 33 17.18 0.15 4.31
C VAL A 33 17.67 -1.17 4.91
N THR A 34 18.11 -2.11 4.08
CA THR A 34 18.64 -3.38 4.58
C THR A 34 19.98 -3.22 5.31
N SER A 35 20.80 -2.25 4.87
CA SER A 35 22.07 -1.91 5.49
C SER A 35 21.86 -1.21 6.84
N SER A 36 20.93 -0.26 6.94
CA SER A 36 20.61 0.43 8.20
C SER A 36 20.02 -0.53 9.23
N LEU A 37 19.11 -1.42 8.83
CA LEU A 37 18.58 -2.48 9.72
C LEU A 37 19.71 -3.41 10.19
N ARG A 38 20.64 -3.78 9.31
CA ARG A 38 21.80 -4.58 9.69
C ARG A 38 22.68 -3.81 10.70
N ALA A 39 22.90 -2.51 10.51
CA ALA A 39 23.71 -1.69 11.41
C ALA A 39 23.06 -1.53 12.79
N ILE A 40 21.74 -1.36 12.87
CA ILE A 40 21.00 -1.29 14.14
C ILE A 40 21.19 -2.60 14.92
N ILE A 41 21.03 -3.74 14.25
CA ILE A 41 21.14 -5.05 14.88
C ILE A 41 22.58 -5.39 15.27
N ALA A 42 23.56 -4.97 14.45
CA ALA A 42 24.97 -5.14 14.76
C ALA A 42 25.44 -4.30 15.96
N LYS A 43 24.74 -3.20 16.29
CA LYS A 43 25.01 -2.35 17.45
C LYS A 43 24.40 -2.89 18.76
N GLN A 44 23.71 -4.03 18.71
CA GLN A 44 23.04 -4.57 19.90
C GLN A 44 24.05 -4.97 20.99
N ARG A 45 23.70 -4.65 22.23
CA ARG A 45 24.53 -4.85 23.42
C ARG A 45 24.57 -6.31 23.87
N THR A 46 25.65 -6.66 24.56
CA THR A 46 26.04 -8.00 25.00
C THR A 46 25.39 -8.49 26.29
N GLU A 47 24.56 -7.69 26.97
CA GLU A 47 23.92 -8.11 28.22
C GLU A 47 22.78 -9.10 27.95
N GLU A 48 22.77 -10.24 28.65
CA GLU A 48 21.80 -11.33 28.41
C GLU A 48 20.33 -10.87 28.49
N LYS A 49 19.99 -10.02 29.47
CA LYS A 49 18.62 -9.48 29.61
C LYS A 49 18.23 -8.56 28.45
N GLU A 50 19.16 -7.74 27.96
CA GLU A 50 18.93 -6.87 26.81
C GLU A 50 18.79 -7.66 25.51
N ILE A 51 19.51 -8.79 25.39
CA ILE A 51 19.39 -9.71 24.25
C ILE A 51 17.99 -10.31 24.19
N GLU A 52 17.45 -10.81 25.31
CA GLU A 52 16.11 -11.42 25.33
C GLU A 52 15.00 -10.43 24.92
N LEU A 53 15.01 -9.23 25.50
CA LEU A 53 14.07 -8.16 25.17
C LEU A 53 14.14 -7.79 23.69
N PHE A 54 15.37 -7.61 23.18
CA PHE A 54 15.57 -7.27 21.77
C PHE A 54 15.03 -8.32 20.81
N ASN A 55 15.10 -9.60 21.18
CA ASN A 55 14.54 -10.65 20.34
C ASN A 55 13.05 -10.61 20.27
N HIS A 56 12.43 -10.34 21.42
CA HIS A 56 11.00 -10.15 21.48
C HIS A 56 10.59 -9.00 20.57
N ASP A 57 11.33 -7.88 20.61
CA ASP A 57 11.12 -6.74 19.73
C ASP A 57 11.28 -7.10 18.25
N ILE A 58 12.33 -7.82 17.86
CA ILE A 58 12.51 -8.26 16.46
C ILE A 58 11.36 -9.17 16.01
N GLN A 59 10.88 -10.08 16.86
CA GLN A 59 9.75 -10.94 16.54
C GLN A 59 8.45 -10.14 16.39
N ASN A 60 8.24 -9.13 17.23
CA ASN A 60 7.12 -8.21 17.14
C ASN A 60 7.17 -7.41 15.83
N VAL A 61 8.35 -6.90 15.46
CA VAL A 61 8.57 -6.22 14.17
C VAL A 61 8.30 -7.15 12.99
N ALA A 62 8.76 -8.40 13.04
CA ALA A 62 8.49 -9.38 11.97
C ALA A 62 7.00 -9.64 11.79
N THR A 63 6.26 -9.75 12.90
CA THR A 63 4.81 -9.95 12.92
C THR A 63 4.09 -8.73 12.37
N PHE A 64 4.48 -7.53 12.80
CA PHE A 64 3.93 -6.27 12.32
C PHE A 64 4.11 -6.09 10.81
N LEU A 65 5.32 -6.33 10.28
CA LEU A 65 5.60 -6.20 8.85
C LEU A 65 4.78 -7.18 8.00
N ARG A 66 4.58 -8.41 8.50
CA ARG A 66 3.69 -9.39 7.85
C ARG A 66 2.25 -8.88 7.82
N ALA A 67 1.73 -8.44 8.96
CA ALA A 67 0.37 -7.90 9.08
C ALA A 67 0.17 -6.68 8.18
N GLN A 68 1.17 -5.79 8.06
CA GLN A 68 1.11 -4.64 7.17
C GLN A 68 1.00 -5.05 5.70
N ARG A 69 1.75 -6.07 5.27
CA ARG A 69 1.66 -6.61 3.90
C ARG A 69 0.29 -7.24 3.64
N GLU A 70 -0.22 -8.01 4.59
CA GLU A 70 -1.54 -8.65 4.48
C GLU A 70 -2.67 -7.62 4.46
N HIS A 71 -2.62 -6.61 5.34
CA HIS A 71 -3.54 -5.50 5.36
C HIS A 71 -3.61 -4.80 3.99
N LYS A 72 -2.46 -4.55 3.36
CA LYS A 72 -2.42 -3.98 2.01
C LYS A 72 -3.15 -4.88 1.00
N ILE A 73 -2.87 -6.18 1.00
CA ILE A 73 -3.53 -7.14 0.09
C ILE A 73 -5.04 -7.17 0.30
N LEU A 74 -5.48 -7.14 1.56
CA LEU A 74 -6.90 -7.09 1.93
C LEU A 74 -7.56 -5.79 1.48
N SER A 75 -6.88 -4.66 1.68
CA SER A 75 -7.35 -3.34 1.26
C SER A 75 -7.51 -3.27 -0.26
N ASP A 76 -6.51 -3.72 -1.02
CA ASP A 76 -6.55 -3.76 -2.49
C ASP A 76 -7.71 -4.64 -3.01
N ARG A 77 -8.02 -5.75 -2.32
CA ARG A 77 -9.07 -6.70 -2.73
C ARG A 77 -10.48 -6.23 -2.41
N TYR A 78 -10.71 -5.74 -1.20
CA TYR A 78 -12.05 -5.46 -0.69
C TYR A 78 -12.42 -3.97 -0.77
N ASN A 79 -11.43 -3.09 -0.90
CA ASN A 79 -11.67 -1.66 -1.02
C ASN A 79 -10.79 -1.01 -2.10
N PRO A 80 -11.00 -1.36 -3.38
CA PRO A 80 -10.21 -0.83 -4.49
C PRO A 80 -10.42 0.68 -4.73
N LEU A 81 -11.41 1.29 -4.08
CA LEU A 81 -11.75 2.71 -4.25
C LEU A 81 -11.11 3.62 -3.19
N VAL A 82 -10.27 3.08 -2.28
CA VAL A 82 -9.62 3.87 -1.20
C VAL A 82 -8.75 4.98 -1.76
N ASP A 83 -7.93 4.65 -2.76
CA ASP A 83 -6.94 5.56 -3.32
C ASP A 83 -7.55 6.57 -4.32
N LEU A 84 -8.83 6.41 -4.66
CA LEU A 84 -9.52 7.31 -5.59
C LEU A 84 -9.96 8.61 -4.91
N THR A 85 -9.75 9.71 -5.62
CA THR A 85 -10.33 11.01 -5.27
C THR A 85 -11.87 10.93 -5.27
N ALA A 86 -12.52 11.87 -4.59
CA ALA A 86 -13.98 11.88 -4.50
C ALA A 86 -14.66 11.85 -5.89
N HIS A 87 -14.12 12.59 -6.86
CA HIS A 87 -14.61 12.62 -8.23
C HIS A 87 -14.46 11.26 -8.94
N GLU A 88 -13.28 10.66 -8.90
CA GLU A 88 -13.02 9.35 -9.52
C GLU A 88 -13.87 8.24 -8.91
N ARG A 89 -14.14 8.32 -7.60
CA ARG A 89 -15.02 7.41 -6.89
C ARG A 89 -16.46 7.48 -7.38
N ILE A 90 -16.97 8.69 -7.60
CA ILE A 90 -18.30 8.89 -8.19
C ILE A 90 -18.33 8.29 -9.60
N VAL A 91 -17.34 8.59 -10.44
CA VAL A 91 -17.23 8.04 -11.81
C VAL A 91 -17.21 6.50 -11.80
N ALA A 92 -16.40 5.88 -10.94
CA ALA A 92 -16.32 4.43 -10.83
C ALA A 92 -17.66 3.81 -10.37
N THR A 93 -18.38 4.49 -9.47
CA THR A 93 -19.70 4.06 -8.99
C THR A 93 -20.75 4.17 -10.08
N THR A 94 -20.76 5.27 -10.85
CA THR A 94 -21.68 5.48 -11.98
C THR A 94 -21.48 4.40 -13.05
N ARG A 95 -20.23 4.07 -13.39
CA ARG A 95 -19.91 2.96 -14.30
C ARG A 95 -20.37 1.60 -13.78
N ARG A 96 -20.32 1.40 -12.46
CA ARG A 96 -20.78 0.15 -11.82
C ARG A 96 -22.29 -0.09 -12.01
N VAL A 97 -23.08 0.97 -12.14
CA VAL A 97 -24.52 0.88 -12.43
C VAL A 97 -24.84 0.95 -13.94
N GLY A 98 -23.83 0.85 -14.80
CA GLY A 98 -24.00 0.90 -16.26
C GLY A 98 -24.33 2.29 -16.80
N LEU A 99 -24.05 3.34 -16.03
CA LEU A 99 -24.23 4.73 -16.43
C LEU A 99 -22.88 5.42 -16.64
N ASP A 100 -22.85 6.46 -17.46
CA ASP A 100 -21.70 7.36 -17.58
C ASP A 100 -21.87 8.59 -16.70
N MET A 101 -20.76 9.11 -16.19
CA MET A 101 -20.77 10.34 -15.39
C MET A 101 -21.23 11.52 -16.27
N PRO A 102 -22.21 12.33 -15.84
CA PRO A 102 -22.63 13.50 -16.59
C PRO A 102 -21.48 14.48 -16.76
N LYS A 103 -21.40 15.09 -17.95
CA LYS A 103 -20.44 16.17 -18.22
C LYS A 103 -20.83 17.38 -17.37
N LEU A 104 -19.85 17.95 -16.67
CA LEU A 104 -20.00 19.23 -16.00
C LEU A 104 -20.32 20.31 -17.06
N TYR A 105 -21.28 21.18 -16.75
CA TYR A 105 -21.63 22.31 -17.60
C TYR A 105 -20.46 23.30 -17.68
N ASP A 106 -20.00 23.59 -18.90
CA ASP A 106 -18.98 24.61 -19.16
C ASP A 106 -19.67 25.90 -19.63
N PRO A 107 -19.64 27.00 -18.83
CA PRO A 107 -20.27 28.25 -19.20
C PRO A 107 -19.61 28.94 -20.40
N ASN A 108 -18.35 28.63 -20.72
CA ASN A 108 -17.64 29.21 -21.86
C ASN A 108 -17.88 28.44 -23.16
N ASN A 109 -18.42 27.23 -23.05
CA ASN A 109 -18.79 26.39 -24.18
C ASN A 109 -20.13 25.69 -23.87
N PRO A 110 -21.24 26.45 -23.83
CA PRO A 110 -22.55 25.86 -23.67
C PRO A 110 -22.76 24.95 -24.88
N GLY A 111 -22.70 23.63 -24.67
CA GLY A 111 -23.02 22.65 -25.70
C GLY A 111 -24.40 22.92 -26.30
N PRO A 112 -24.72 22.34 -27.48
CA PRO A 112 -25.98 22.63 -28.17
C PRO A 112 -27.15 22.39 -27.21
N THR A 113 -27.89 23.47 -26.92
CA THR A 113 -29.10 23.38 -26.12
C THR A 113 -30.07 22.40 -26.79
N PRO A 114 -30.86 21.63 -26.02
CA PRO A 114 -31.80 20.64 -26.57
C PRO A 114 -32.70 21.24 -27.67
N GLU A 115 -33.09 22.50 -27.51
CA GLU A 115 -33.87 23.27 -28.48
C GLU A 115 -33.20 23.43 -29.86
N ALA A 116 -31.87 23.55 -29.91
CA ALA A 116 -31.13 23.72 -31.16
C ALA A 116 -30.98 22.40 -31.93
N THR A 117 -30.88 21.27 -31.23
CA THR A 117 -30.81 19.93 -31.82
C THR A 117 -32.13 19.47 -32.44
N GLU A 118 -33.28 19.85 -31.86
CA GLU A 118 -34.60 19.49 -32.40
C GLU A 118 -34.94 20.26 -33.69
N ARG A 119 -34.51 21.53 -33.80
CA ARG A 119 -34.71 22.33 -35.03
C ARG A 119 -33.96 21.77 -36.25
N LYS A 120 -32.80 21.13 -36.06
CA LYS A 120 -32.03 20.51 -37.16
C LYS A 120 -32.59 19.18 -37.66
N ARG A 121 -33.44 18.50 -36.89
CA ARG A 121 -34.08 17.23 -37.30
C ARG A 121 -35.39 17.42 -38.08
N LYS A 122 -35.95 18.64 -38.05
CA LYS A 122 -37.21 19.01 -38.71
C LYS A 122 -37.03 19.67 -40.08
N ASN A 123 -35.78 19.90 -40.51
CA ASN A 123 -35.43 20.41 -41.85
C ASN A 123 -34.81 19.32 -42.70
#